data_AF-B1ZF46-F1
#
_entry.id   AF-B1ZF46-F1
#
_cell.length_a   1.000
_cell.length_b   1.000
_cell.length_c   1.000
_cell.angle_alpha   90.00
_cell.angle_beta   90.00
_cell.angle_gamma   90.00
#
_symmetry.space_group_name_H-M   'P 1'
#
loop_
_entity.id
_entity.type
_entity.pdbx_description
1 polymer ?
#
loop_
_entity_poly.entity_id
_entity_poly.type
_entity_poly.pdbx_seq_one_letter_code
_entity_poly.pdbx_strand_id
1 'polypeptide(L)'
;MGALTPEEVHGAALLGERYEAHLALLSFGPKRGRDAELARSRQELFAAGRECLYLGLPTIGSDTAAVLRQAARQGFLGDPLLVIGPEALIAYGLAAGSRIGQAFPAGAPLELLDGPEDADTAAFDVLMTVYGGPYRASRGRAGPVRNPAGHEVRLHRPDPGTEPEGAKWLLGGRTVARDAVSVEGIPAPIVAPDPRTFAVRKL
;
A
#
# COMPACT_ATOMS: atom_id res chain seq x y z
N MET A 1 21.02 -5.68 3.54
CA MET A 1 19.93 -6.64 3.29
C MET A 1 20.14 -7.79 4.26
N GLY A 2 19.14 -8.17 5.05
CA GLY A 2 19.26 -9.24 6.05
C GLY A 2 17.96 -10.03 6.13
N ALA A 3 18.03 -11.32 6.46
CA ALA A 3 16.84 -12.16 6.60
C ALA A 3 15.99 -11.69 7.80
N LEU A 4 14.68 -11.88 7.71
CA LEU A 4 13.79 -11.73 8.85
C LEU A 4 13.97 -12.92 9.81
N THR A 5 13.84 -12.65 11.10
CA THR A 5 13.78 -13.71 12.11
C THR A 5 12.46 -14.48 12.02
N PRO A 6 12.37 -15.72 12.56
CA PRO A 6 11.10 -16.45 12.59
C PRO A 6 9.96 -15.68 13.30
N GLU A 7 10.29 -14.93 14.35
CA GLU A 7 9.34 -14.08 15.09
C GLU A 7 8.82 -12.94 14.22
N GLU A 8 9.70 -12.29 13.45
CA GLU A 8 9.33 -11.24 12.50
C GLU A 8 8.43 -11.75 11.38
N VAL A 9 8.74 -12.94 10.82
CA VAL A 9 7.91 -13.58 9.80
C VAL A 9 6.53 -13.91 10.37
N HIS A 10 6.47 -14.44 11.59
CA HIS A 10 5.21 -14.75 12.27
C HIS A 10 4.39 -13.48 12.56
N GLY A 11 5.02 -12.43 13.08
CA GLY A 11 4.37 -11.15 13.35
C GLY A 11 3.78 -10.52 12.08
N ALA A 12 4.52 -10.54 10.97
CA ALA A 12 4.03 -10.04 9.69
C ALA A 12 2.84 -10.85 9.15
N ALA A 13 2.84 -12.17 9.32
CA ALA A 13 1.71 -13.02 8.91
C ALA A 13 0.46 -12.74 9.75
N LEU A 14 0.61 -12.67 11.07
CA LEU A 14 -0.48 -12.38 12.01
C LEU A 14 -1.09 -10.99 11.76
N LEU A 15 -0.26 -10.00 11.41
CA LEU A 15 -0.72 -8.68 11.03
C LEU A 15 -1.67 -8.74 9.84
N GLY A 16 -1.31 -9.48 8.79
CA GLY A 16 -2.12 -9.63 7.59
C GLY A 16 -3.45 -10.33 7.85
N GLU A 17 -3.44 -11.43 8.62
CA GLU A 17 -4.66 -12.13 9.02
C GLU A 17 -5.64 -11.21 9.76
N ARG A 18 -5.13 -10.40 10.70
CA ARG A 18 -5.95 -9.43 11.44
C ARG A 18 -6.45 -8.29 10.56
N TYR A 19 -5.65 -7.86 9.59
CA TYR A 19 -6.05 -6.81 8.66
C TYR A 19 -7.19 -7.28 7.75
N GLU A 20 -7.05 -8.48 7.17
CA GLU A 20 -8.06 -9.10 6.32
C GLU A 20 -9.37 -9.31 7.09
N ALA A 21 -9.30 -9.84 8.31
CA ALA A 21 -10.47 -9.99 9.19
C ALA A 21 -11.15 -8.63 9.47
N HIS A 22 -10.36 -7.58 9.71
CA HIS A 22 -10.88 -6.23 9.92
C HIS A 22 -11.58 -5.66 8.69
N LEU A 23 -10.97 -5.81 7.51
CA LEU A 23 -11.58 -5.38 6.24
C LEU A 23 -12.89 -6.12 5.96
N ALA A 24 -12.93 -7.44 6.16
CA ALA A 24 -14.13 -8.22 5.98
C ALA A 24 -15.29 -7.68 6.82
N LEU A 25 -15.04 -7.32 8.09
CA LEU A 25 -16.04 -6.70 8.97
C LEU A 25 -16.51 -5.32 8.48
N LEU A 26 -15.69 -4.57 7.75
CA LEU A 26 -16.07 -3.29 7.14
C LEU A 26 -16.94 -3.49 5.89
N SER A 27 -16.73 -4.56 5.13
CA SER A 27 -17.44 -4.84 3.86
C SER A 27 -18.87 -5.37 4.03
N PHE A 28 -19.28 -5.87 5.20
CA PHE A 28 -20.64 -6.35 5.42
C PHE A 28 -21.67 -5.23 5.66
N GLY A 29 -22.95 -5.51 5.39
CA GLY A 29 -24.09 -4.63 5.73
C GLY A 29 -24.32 -4.50 7.26
N PRO A 30 -25.23 -3.62 7.70
CA PRO A 30 -25.48 -3.39 9.13
C PRO A 30 -26.03 -4.66 9.81
N LYS A 31 -25.38 -5.09 10.90
CA LYS A 31 -25.79 -6.19 11.78
C LYS A 31 -25.74 -5.75 13.25
N ARG A 32 -26.63 -6.29 14.07
CA ARG A 32 -26.67 -6.03 15.53
C ARG A 32 -25.40 -6.58 16.19
N GLY A 33 -24.73 -5.78 17.03
CA GLY A 33 -23.47 -6.18 17.69
C GLY A 33 -22.19 -5.90 16.89
N ARG A 34 -22.31 -5.43 15.64
CA ARG A 34 -21.17 -5.14 14.75
C ARG A 34 -20.22 -4.09 15.31
N ASP A 35 -20.72 -3.06 15.99
CA ASP A 35 -19.87 -1.98 16.50
C ASP A 35 -18.88 -2.47 17.56
N ALA A 36 -19.31 -3.38 18.42
CA ALA A 36 -18.46 -4.00 19.42
C ALA A 36 -17.42 -4.94 18.80
N GLU A 37 -17.81 -5.68 17.76
CA GLU A 37 -16.92 -6.55 16.98
C GLU A 37 -15.88 -5.75 16.19
N LEU A 38 -16.28 -4.68 15.52
CA LEU A 38 -15.40 -3.73 14.83
C LEU A 38 -14.43 -3.05 15.81
N ALA A 39 -14.91 -2.63 16.98
CA ALA A 39 -14.06 -2.02 18.00
C ALA A 39 -12.99 -3.00 18.50
N ARG A 40 -13.37 -4.27 18.74
CA ARG A 40 -12.44 -5.33 19.16
C ARG A 40 -11.42 -5.64 18.07
N SER A 41 -11.88 -5.90 16.85
CA SER A 41 -11.02 -6.16 15.69
C SER A 41 -10.01 -5.01 15.46
N ARG A 42 -10.45 -3.75 15.58
CA ARG A 42 -9.57 -2.58 15.50
C ARG A 42 -8.50 -2.59 16.60
N GLN A 43 -8.86 -2.92 17.84
CA GLN A 43 -7.90 -3.01 18.94
C GLN A 43 -6.86 -4.11 18.71
N GLU A 44 -7.30 -5.28 18.26
CA GLU A 44 -6.42 -6.42 17.95
C GLU A 44 -5.48 -6.08 16.79
N LEU A 45 -5.98 -5.41 15.75
CA LEU A 45 -5.19 -4.97 14.61
C LEU A 45 -4.10 -3.98 15.05
N PHE A 46 -4.43 -2.96 15.86
CA PHE A 46 -3.45 -2.02 16.39
C PHE A 46 -2.48 -2.65 17.40
N ALA A 47 -2.90 -3.67 18.14
CA ALA A 47 -2.00 -4.42 18.99
C ALA A 47 -0.93 -5.16 18.15
N ALA A 48 -1.32 -5.84 17.08
CA ALA A 48 -0.38 -6.49 16.16
C ALA A 48 0.53 -5.47 15.45
N GLY A 49 0.00 -4.30 15.09
CA GLY A 49 0.79 -3.22 14.50
C GLY A 49 1.94 -2.75 15.42
N ARG A 50 1.65 -2.58 16.72
CA ARG A 50 2.68 -2.25 17.72
C ARG A 50 3.68 -3.38 17.94
N GLU A 51 3.23 -4.62 17.93
CA GLU A 51 4.11 -5.79 18.02
C GLU A 51 5.12 -5.83 16.86
N CYS A 52 4.65 -5.59 15.64
CA CYS A 52 5.50 -5.47 14.46
C CYS A 52 6.55 -4.35 14.59
N LEU A 53 6.19 -3.20 15.20
CA LEU A 53 7.15 -2.15 15.53
C LEU A 53 8.20 -2.61 16.53
N TYR A 54 7.81 -3.32 17.59
CA TYR A 54 8.74 -3.85 18.58
C TYR A 54 9.72 -4.87 17.99
N LEU A 55 9.26 -5.68 17.04
CA LEU A 55 10.08 -6.61 16.26
C LEU A 55 10.98 -5.90 15.23
N GLY A 56 10.86 -4.58 15.09
CA GLY A 56 11.67 -3.78 14.17
C GLY A 56 11.41 -4.08 12.70
N LEU A 57 10.18 -4.51 12.35
CA LEU A 57 9.79 -4.71 10.97
C LEU A 57 9.90 -3.40 10.16
N PRO A 58 10.12 -3.46 8.84
CA PRO A 58 10.09 -2.28 7.97
C PRO A 58 8.80 -1.47 8.15
N THR A 59 8.95 -0.15 8.20
CA THR A 59 7.85 0.78 8.43
C THR A 59 7.62 1.72 7.25
N ILE A 60 6.42 2.29 7.19
CA ILE A 60 6.03 3.33 6.23
C ILE A 60 5.64 4.63 6.95
N GLY A 61 5.51 5.73 6.21
CA GLY A 61 4.99 6.99 6.77
C GLY A 61 3.53 6.89 7.23
N SER A 62 3.14 7.66 8.24
CA SER A 62 1.75 7.69 8.74
C SER A 62 0.76 8.21 7.69
N ASP A 63 1.14 9.24 6.93
CA ASP A 63 0.33 9.75 5.82
C ASP A 63 0.18 8.72 4.70
N THR A 64 1.27 8.02 4.34
CA THR A 64 1.25 6.89 3.41
C THR A 64 0.27 5.82 3.87
N ALA A 65 0.36 5.41 5.14
CA ALA A 65 -0.55 4.43 5.71
C ALA A 65 -2.01 4.88 5.64
N ALA A 66 -2.31 6.17 5.86
CA ALA A 66 -3.67 6.69 5.75
C ALA A 66 -4.24 6.57 4.32
N VAL A 67 -3.44 6.91 3.30
CA VAL A 67 -3.82 6.78 1.89
C VAL A 67 -4.06 5.33 1.52
N LEU A 68 -3.13 4.43 1.85
CA LEU A 68 -3.23 3.01 1.52
C LEU A 68 -4.42 2.32 2.20
N ARG A 69 -4.67 2.62 3.47
CA ARG A 69 -5.87 2.12 4.17
C ARG A 69 -7.15 2.62 3.51
N GLN A 70 -7.19 3.87 3.05
CA GLN A 70 -8.37 4.38 2.38
C GLN A 70 -8.58 3.72 1.01
N ALA A 71 -7.51 3.56 0.23
CA ALA A 71 -7.55 2.82 -1.04
C ALA A 71 -8.05 1.37 -0.86
N ALA A 72 -7.56 0.68 0.17
CA ALA A 72 -8.00 -0.67 0.49
C ALA A 72 -9.49 -0.73 0.90
N ARG A 73 -9.95 0.23 1.71
CA ARG A 73 -11.38 0.30 2.11
C ARG A 73 -12.32 0.57 0.94
N GLN A 74 -11.85 1.29 -0.07
CA GLN A 74 -12.60 1.55 -1.30
C GLN A 74 -12.45 0.43 -2.34
N GLY A 75 -11.59 -0.57 -2.08
CA GLY A 75 -11.37 -1.70 -2.98
C GLY A 75 -10.51 -1.36 -4.20
N PHE A 76 -9.75 -0.25 -4.18
CA PHE A 76 -8.92 0.19 -5.31
C PHE A 76 -7.49 -0.33 -5.26
N LEU A 77 -7.04 -0.88 -4.13
CA LEU A 77 -5.68 -1.39 -3.98
C LEU A 77 -5.55 -2.78 -4.62
N GLY A 78 -4.58 -2.92 -5.52
CA GLY A 78 -4.42 -4.10 -6.38
C GLY A 78 -5.08 -3.96 -7.75
N ASP A 79 -6.18 -3.21 -7.84
CA ASP A 79 -6.89 -2.88 -9.07
C ASP A 79 -7.84 -1.68 -8.81
N PRO A 80 -7.67 -0.50 -9.45
CA PRO A 80 -6.66 -0.17 -10.44
C PRO A 80 -5.32 0.31 -9.86
N LEU A 81 -5.22 0.53 -8.54
CA LEU A 81 -4.05 1.16 -7.91
C LEU A 81 -3.01 0.13 -7.45
N LEU A 82 -1.78 0.28 -7.92
CA LEU A 82 -0.64 -0.49 -7.42
C LEU A 82 0.38 0.44 -6.78
N VAL A 83 0.96 0.01 -5.67
CA VAL A 83 2.05 0.73 -5.00
C VAL A 83 3.35 0.46 -5.75
N ILE A 84 4.03 1.55 -6.12
CA ILE A 84 5.35 1.51 -6.75
C ILE A 84 6.35 2.32 -5.89
N GLY A 85 7.62 2.29 -6.26
CA GLY A 85 8.65 3.03 -5.54
C GLY A 85 9.07 2.36 -4.20
N PRO A 86 9.48 3.17 -3.20
CA PRO A 86 10.02 2.68 -1.93
C PRO A 86 9.18 1.63 -1.19
N GLU A 87 7.89 1.85 -1.07
CA GLU A 87 6.97 0.97 -0.35
C GLU A 87 6.80 -0.39 -1.03
N ALA A 88 6.91 -0.46 -2.36
CA ALA A 88 6.90 -1.73 -3.09
C ALA A 88 8.08 -2.62 -2.68
N LEU A 89 9.25 -2.02 -2.43
CA LEU A 89 10.44 -2.75 -1.99
C LEU A 89 10.27 -3.34 -0.59
N ILE A 90 9.50 -2.68 0.29
CA ILE A 90 9.10 -3.24 1.59
C ILE A 90 8.24 -4.49 1.38
N ALA A 91 7.21 -4.42 0.53
CA ALA A 91 6.35 -5.57 0.24
C ALA A 91 7.14 -6.76 -0.33
N TYR A 92 8.10 -6.51 -1.24
CA TYR A 92 8.97 -7.55 -1.77
C TYR A 92 9.88 -8.16 -0.70
N GLY A 93 10.43 -7.33 0.19
CA GLY A 93 11.21 -7.79 1.32
C GLY A 93 10.41 -8.72 2.23
N LEU A 94 9.24 -8.26 2.68
CA LEU A 94 8.35 -9.06 3.52
C LEU A 94 7.94 -10.37 2.84
N ALA A 95 7.64 -10.34 1.53
CA ALA A 95 7.33 -11.54 0.77
C ALA A 95 8.50 -12.53 0.66
N ALA A 96 9.73 -12.03 0.60
CA ALA A 96 10.95 -12.83 0.55
C ALA A 96 11.51 -13.19 1.94
N GLY A 97 10.81 -12.86 3.03
CA GLY A 97 11.33 -13.06 4.39
C GLY A 97 12.62 -12.27 4.64
N SER A 98 12.74 -11.08 4.03
CA SER A 98 13.96 -10.28 4.00
C SER A 98 13.69 -8.81 4.31
N ARG A 99 14.71 -8.12 4.83
CA ARG A 99 14.71 -6.68 5.09
C ARG A 99 15.19 -5.94 3.85
N ILE A 100 14.23 -5.42 3.08
CA ILE A 100 14.46 -4.53 1.95
C ILE A 100 13.70 -3.22 2.25
N GLY A 101 14.34 -2.07 2.01
CA GLY A 101 13.67 -0.77 2.10
C GLY A 101 13.63 -0.08 3.46
N GLN A 102 14.39 -0.52 4.48
CA GLN A 102 14.41 0.16 5.79
C GLN A 102 15.10 1.55 5.80
N ALA A 103 15.69 2.00 4.69
CA ALA A 103 16.50 3.22 4.62
C ALA A 103 15.88 4.33 3.75
N PHE A 104 14.59 4.27 3.45
CA PHE A 104 13.97 5.35 2.68
C PHE A 104 13.81 6.61 3.53
N PRO A 105 14.14 7.79 2.98
CA PRO A 105 14.07 9.03 3.73
C PRO A 105 12.64 9.29 4.20
N ALA A 106 12.50 9.72 5.45
CA ALA A 106 11.24 10.21 5.97
C ALA A 106 10.71 11.32 5.05
N GLY A 107 9.48 11.20 4.57
CA GLY A 107 8.86 12.16 3.65
C GLY A 107 9.11 11.88 2.16
N ALA A 108 9.62 10.71 1.79
CA ALA A 108 9.54 10.25 0.40
C ALA A 108 8.08 10.27 -0.09
N PRO A 109 7.84 10.65 -1.36
CA PRO A 109 6.50 10.62 -1.92
C PRO A 109 5.99 9.18 -2.00
N LEU A 110 4.71 8.97 -1.71
CA LEU A 110 4.04 7.73 -2.04
C LEU A 110 3.85 7.69 -3.56
N GLU A 111 4.39 6.69 -4.23
CA GLU A 111 4.26 6.52 -5.67
C GLU A 111 3.22 5.42 -5.96
N LEU A 112 2.20 5.76 -6.74
CA LEU A 112 1.12 4.86 -7.14
C LEU A 112 1.08 4.77 -8.66
N LEU A 113 1.01 3.55 -9.17
CA LEU A 113 0.60 3.27 -10.53
C LEU A 113 -0.93 3.24 -10.56
N ASP A 114 -1.52 4.13 -11.35
CA ASP A 114 -2.95 4.16 -11.64
C ASP A 114 -3.23 3.37 -12.92
N GLY A 115 -4.41 2.76 -13.01
CA GLY A 115 -4.83 1.97 -14.16
C GLY A 115 -4.93 2.79 -15.46
N PRO A 116 -5.31 2.16 -16.58
CA PRO A 116 -5.49 2.87 -17.86
C PRO A 116 -6.54 4.00 -17.75
N GLU A 117 -6.48 4.95 -18.70
CA GLU A 117 -7.07 6.32 -18.68
C GLU A 117 -8.49 6.50 -18.10
N ASP A 118 -9.36 5.48 -18.11
CA ASP A 118 -10.69 5.56 -17.52
C ASP A 118 -10.69 5.48 -15.98
N ALA A 119 -9.54 5.19 -15.35
CA ALA A 119 -9.35 5.01 -13.91
C ALA A 119 -9.18 6.31 -13.10
N ASP A 120 -9.21 7.49 -13.75
CA ASP A 120 -9.00 8.82 -13.15
C ASP A 120 -9.91 9.15 -11.93
N THR A 121 -10.86 8.28 -11.60
CA THR A 121 -11.68 8.33 -10.38
C THR A 121 -11.04 7.70 -9.15
N ALA A 122 -10.30 6.58 -9.26
CA ALA A 122 -9.94 5.80 -8.07
C ALA A 122 -8.93 6.52 -7.16
N ALA A 123 -7.79 6.94 -7.70
CA ALA A 123 -6.81 7.73 -6.96
C ALA A 123 -7.40 9.06 -6.48
N PHE A 124 -8.22 9.69 -7.33
CA PHE A 124 -8.91 10.93 -6.99
C PHE A 124 -9.85 10.76 -5.79
N ASP A 125 -10.69 9.72 -5.78
CA ASP A 125 -11.66 9.43 -4.72
C ASP A 125 -10.98 9.11 -3.39
N VAL A 126 -9.85 8.38 -3.43
CA VAL A 126 -9.02 8.14 -2.25
C VAL A 126 -8.53 9.46 -1.69
N LEU A 127 -7.86 10.26 -2.50
CA LEU A 127 -7.18 11.48 -2.07
C LEU A 127 -8.17 12.57 -1.63
N MET A 128 -9.32 12.68 -2.30
CA MET A 128 -10.43 13.54 -1.86
C MET A 128 -10.95 13.13 -0.49
N THR A 129 -11.06 11.82 -0.23
CA THR A 129 -11.56 11.32 1.07
C THR A 129 -10.53 11.54 2.19
N VAL A 130 -9.24 11.35 1.93
CA VAL A 130 -8.19 11.50 2.95
C VAL A 130 -7.86 12.96 3.22
N TYR A 131 -7.77 13.81 2.19
CA TYR A 131 -7.24 15.18 2.32
C TYR A 131 -8.30 16.30 2.21
N GLY A 132 -9.54 15.99 1.82
CA GLY A 132 -10.67 16.91 1.97
C GLY A 132 -10.62 18.21 1.15
N GLY A 133 -9.83 18.29 0.07
CA GLY A 133 -9.69 19.50 -0.74
C GLY A 133 -9.52 19.19 -2.23
N PRO A 134 -9.93 20.09 -3.14
CA PRO A 134 -9.87 19.86 -4.57
C PRO A 134 -8.41 19.69 -5.00
N TYR A 135 -8.03 18.45 -5.29
CA TYR A 135 -6.78 18.12 -5.93
C TYR A 135 -6.67 18.88 -7.26
N ARG A 136 -5.64 19.69 -7.43
CA ARG A 136 -5.25 20.23 -8.73
C ARG A 136 -4.40 19.20 -9.48
N ALA A 137 -4.95 18.02 -9.79
CA ALA A 137 -4.51 17.36 -11.01
C ALA A 137 -4.94 18.29 -12.13
N SER A 138 -3.98 18.90 -12.81
CA SER A 138 -4.19 19.30 -14.18
C SER A 138 -4.69 18.06 -14.93
N ARG A 139 -6.00 17.99 -15.20
CA ARG A 139 -6.63 16.95 -16.02
C ARG A 139 -5.71 16.68 -17.23
N GLY A 140 -5.07 15.52 -17.28
CA GLY A 140 -4.17 15.12 -18.37
C GLY A 140 -2.65 15.18 -18.12
N ARG A 141 -2.16 15.62 -16.96
CA ARG A 141 -0.78 15.35 -16.51
C ARG A 141 -0.80 14.78 -15.11
N ALA A 142 -0.40 13.51 -14.97
CA ALA A 142 -0.16 12.89 -13.68
C ALA A 142 0.95 13.70 -12.99
N GLY A 143 0.58 14.44 -11.95
CA GLY A 143 1.46 15.33 -11.22
C GLY A 143 1.32 15.08 -9.72
N PRO A 144 2.33 15.43 -8.91
CA PRO A 144 2.30 15.18 -7.48
C PRO A 144 1.11 15.87 -6.79
N VAL A 145 0.38 15.12 -5.98
CA VAL A 145 -0.63 15.59 -5.03
C VAL A 145 0.09 15.89 -3.72
N ARG A 146 -0.24 16.99 -3.04
CA ARG A 146 0.28 17.24 -1.69
C ARG A 146 -0.85 17.49 -0.70
N ASN A 147 -0.76 16.89 0.48
CA ASN A 147 -1.62 17.24 1.60
C ASN A 147 -1.14 18.55 2.27
N PRO A 148 -1.94 19.17 3.18
CA PRO A 148 -1.52 20.37 3.90
C PRO A 148 -0.25 20.21 4.75
N ALA A 149 0.08 18.98 5.16
CA ALA A 149 1.31 18.65 5.88
C ALA A 149 2.54 18.49 4.95
N GLY A 150 2.36 18.62 3.63
CA GLY A 150 3.41 18.54 2.63
C GLY A 150 3.74 17.13 2.14
N HIS A 151 3.05 16.08 2.63
CA HIS A 151 3.19 14.72 2.13
C HIS A 151 2.74 14.64 0.68
N GLU A 152 3.58 14.05 -0.17
CA GLU A 152 3.38 13.98 -1.60
C GLU A 152 2.91 12.59 -2.04
N VAL A 153 1.88 12.51 -2.87
CA VAL A 153 1.46 11.30 -3.57
C VAL A 153 1.65 11.53 -5.07
N ARG A 154 2.45 10.70 -5.73
CA ARG A 154 2.67 10.73 -7.18
C ARG A 154 1.85 9.65 -7.84
N LEU A 155 1.09 10.06 -8.84
CA LEU A 155 0.36 9.14 -9.70
C LEU A 155 1.18 8.93 -10.97
N HIS A 156 1.39 7.68 -11.32
CA HIS A 156 2.09 7.24 -12.52
C HIS A 156 1.07 6.51 -13.36
N ARG A 157 1.07 6.75 -14.67
CA ARG A 157 0.29 5.93 -15.60
C ARG A 157 1.23 4.94 -16.26
N PRO A 158 0.80 3.70 -16.52
CA PRO A 158 1.61 2.76 -17.27
C PRO A 158 1.90 3.37 -18.64
N ASP A 159 3.17 3.61 -18.93
CA ASP A 159 3.60 3.89 -20.31
C ASP A 159 3.45 2.57 -21.08
N PRO A 160 2.57 2.48 -22.10
CA PRO A 160 2.46 1.30 -22.94
C PRO A 160 3.66 1.12 -23.87
N GLY A 161 4.71 1.94 -23.74
CA GLY A 161 5.93 1.94 -24.52
C GLY A 161 6.43 0.56 -24.95
N THR A 162 7.15 0.52 -26.08
CA THR A 162 7.52 -0.73 -26.74
C THR A 162 8.18 -1.71 -25.77
N GLU A 163 7.47 -2.81 -25.51
CA GLU A 163 7.97 -3.89 -24.68
C GLU A 163 9.32 -4.37 -25.24
N PRO A 164 10.36 -4.52 -24.39
CA PRO A 164 11.63 -5.01 -24.88
C PRO A 164 11.45 -6.38 -25.55
N GLU A 165 12.01 -6.57 -26.74
CA GLU A 165 11.87 -7.81 -27.49
C GLU A 165 12.31 -9.01 -26.61
N GLY A 166 11.45 -10.03 -26.51
CA GLY A 166 11.69 -11.21 -25.67
C GLY A 166 11.41 -11.03 -24.16
N ALA A 167 10.94 -9.87 -23.69
CA ALA A 167 10.63 -9.63 -22.27
C ALA A 167 9.24 -10.09 -21.81
N LYS A 168 8.40 -10.66 -22.70
CA LYS A 168 7.01 -11.06 -22.39
C LYS A 168 6.85 -11.98 -21.19
N TRP A 169 7.83 -12.84 -20.94
CA TRP A 169 7.83 -13.72 -19.78
C TRP A 169 7.98 -12.98 -18.43
N LEU A 170 8.44 -11.72 -18.45
CA LEU A 170 8.58 -10.84 -17.28
C LEU A 170 7.29 -10.07 -16.95
N LEU A 171 6.31 -10.03 -17.87
CA LEU A 171 5.08 -9.23 -17.75
C LEU A 171 3.82 -10.02 -17.30
N GLY A 172 3.94 -11.32 -17.03
CA GLY A 172 2.84 -12.18 -16.55
C GLY A 172 2.87 -12.46 -15.05
N GLY A 173 3.54 -11.61 -14.28
CA GLY A 173 3.73 -11.80 -12.85
C GLY A 173 2.47 -11.54 -12.02
N ARG A 174 2.43 -12.08 -10.80
CA ARG A 174 1.36 -11.80 -9.84
C ARG A 174 1.76 -10.61 -8.97
N THR A 175 0.78 -9.80 -8.59
CA THR A 175 0.99 -8.75 -7.60
C THR A 175 1.49 -9.33 -6.28
N VAL A 176 2.25 -8.54 -5.54
CA VAL A 176 2.74 -8.88 -4.21
C VAL A 176 1.96 -8.05 -3.20
N ALA A 177 1.06 -8.72 -2.47
CA ALA A 177 0.27 -8.14 -1.39
C ALA A 177 0.90 -8.45 -0.03
N ARG A 178 1.23 -7.41 0.74
CA ARG A 178 1.76 -7.53 2.11
C ARG A 178 1.27 -6.39 2.97
N ASP A 179 1.05 -6.66 4.24
CA ASP A 179 0.73 -5.65 5.23
C ASP A 179 2.01 -5.12 5.90
N ALA A 180 2.11 -3.80 5.97
CA ALA A 180 3.17 -3.09 6.67
C ALA A 180 2.58 -2.28 7.83
N VAL A 181 3.45 -1.68 8.62
CA VAL A 181 3.06 -0.80 9.73
C VAL A 181 3.62 0.60 9.53
N SER A 182 2.84 1.62 9.87
CA SER A 182 3.37 2.98 9.92
C SER A 182 4.40 3.12 11.03
N VAL A 183 5.17 4.21 11.01
CA VAL A 183 6.05 4.62 12.12
C VAL A 183 5.31 4.80 13.46
N GLU A 184 3.98 4.93 13.45
CA GLU A 184 3.10 4.98 14.63
C GLU A 184 2.48 3.62 14.99
N GLY A 185 2.77 2.56 14.23
CA GLY A 185 2.26 1.21 14.45
C GLY A 185 0.86 1.01 13.89
N ILE A 186 0.44 1.86 12.94
CA ILE A 186 -0.85 1.76 12.26
C ILE A 186 -0.67 0.80 11.08
N PRO A 187 -1.38 -0.34 11.04
CA PRO A 187 -1.26 -1.29 9.93
C PRO A 187 -1.84 -0.74 8.63
N ALA A 188 -1.18 -1.01 7.50
CA ALA A 188 -1.66 -0.65 6.17
C ALA A 188 -1.21 -1.69 5.13
N PRO A 189 -2.09 -2.02 4.16
CA PRO A 189 -1.79 -2.96 3.10
C PRO A 189 -0.97 -2.29 2.01
N ILE A 190 -0.06 -3.03 1.42
CA ILE A 190 0.71 -2.66 0.23
C ILE A 190 0.44 -3.74 -0.80
N VAL A 191 -0.08 -3.34 -1.97
CA VAL A 191 -0.17 -4.23 -3.13
C VAL A 191 0.71 -3.65 -4.22
N ALA A 192 1.84 -4.32 -4.46
CA ALA A 192 2.83 -3.94 -5.46
C ALA A 192 2.71 -4.82 -6.72
N PRO A 193 3.16 -4.35 -7.90
CA PRO A 193 3.27 -5.19 -9.08
C PRO A 193 4.26 -6.37 -8.85
N ASP A 194 4.35 -7.30 -9.80
CA ASP A 194 5.45 -8.27 -9.78
C ASP A 194 6.80 -7.53 -9.88
N PRO A 195 7.83 -7.88 -9.08
CA PRO A 195 9.13 -7.23 -9.11
C PRO A 195 9.77 -7.17 -10.51
N ARG A 196 9.52 -8.18 -11.35
CA ARG A 196 10.02 -8.24 -12.73
C ARG A 196 9.30 -7.23 -13.61
N THR A 197 7.98 -7.14 -13.48
CA THR A 197 7.16 -6.16 -14.20
C THR A 197 7.56 -4.73 -13.80
N PHE A 198 7.76 -4.50 -12.50
CA PHE A 198 8.27 -3.22 -11.99
C PHE A 198 9.61 -2.84 -12.62
N ALA A 199 10.57 -3.77 -12.63
CA ALA A 199 11.91 -3.54 -13.17
C ALA A 199 11.92 -3.29 -14.68
N VAL A 200 11.11 -4.03 -15.45
CA VAL A 200 11.07 -3.93 -16.92
C VAL A 200 10.42 -2.63 -17.38
N ARG A 201 9.33 -2.23 -16.73
CA ARG A 201 8.56 -1.05 -17.14
C ARG A 201 9.10 0.26 -16.57
N LYS A 202 10.13 0.21 -15.70
CA LYS A 202 10.72 1.37 -15.01
C LYS A 202 9.64 2.33 -14.48
N LEU A 203 8.61 1.75 -13.87
CA LEU A 203 7.44 2.48 -13.38
C LEU A 203 7.82 3.39 -12.21
#